data_AF-S4PL22-F1
#
_entry.id   AF-S4PL22-F1
#
_cell.length_a   1.000
_cell.length_b   1.000
_cell.length_c   1.000
_cell.angle_alpha   90.00
_cell.angle_beta   90.00
_cell.angle_gamma   90.00
#
_symmetry.space_group_name_H-M   'P 1'
#
loop_
_entity.id
_entity.type
_entity.pdbx_description
1 polymer ?
#
loop_
_entity_poly.entity_id
_entity_poly.type
_entity_poly.pdbx_seq_one_letter_code
_entity_poly.pdbx_strand_id
1 'polypeptide(L)'
;MTPLKKSYSGASRKMSRIDELAMAIKASGFNARAKLRLAMVTVRAAVRLRRLPHTSARAVPLCDALRDPYTMRALRKVIDGCAFRVYGHWVKKGEGQNRAALFENMPKTELKSLYVSNLSR
;
A
#
# COMPACT_ATOMS: atom_id res chain seq x y z
N MET A 1 2.76 -44.02 57.87
CA MET A 1 3.39 -43.21 56.80
C MET A 1 2.93 -43.73 55.45
N THR A 2 2.03 -43.04 54.78
CA THR A 2 1.60 -43.34 53.40
C THR A 2 2.26 -42.36 52.44
N PRO A 3 2.87 -42.82 51.33
CA PRO A 3 3.50 -41.91 50.38
C PRO A 3 2.43 -41.31 49.45
N LEU A 4 2.30 -39.98 49.47
CA LEU A 4 1.50 -39.24 48.49
C LEU A 4 2.21 -39.24 47.13
N LYS A 5 2.04 -40.29 46.33
CA LYS A 5 2.38 -40.24 44.91
C LYS A 5 1.26 -39.47 44.19
N LYS A 6 1.37 -38.14 44.15
CA LYS A 6 0.53 -37.30 43.26
C LYS A 6 0.87 -37.65 41.82
N SER A 7 0.01 -38.45 41.20
CA SER A 7 -0.01 -38.64 39.76
C SER A 7 -0.43 -37.32 39.11
N TYR A 8 0.54 -36.64 38.48
CA TYR A 8 0.24 -35.59 37.50
C TYR A 8 -0.41 -36.26 36.30
N SER A 9 -1.71 -36.47 36.36
CA SER A 9 -2.54 -36.87 35.21
C SER A 9 -2.36 -35.82 34.11
N GLY A 10 -1.87 -36.25 32.94
CA GLY A 10 -1.70 -35.40 31.76
C GLY A 10 -3.01 -34.82 31.20
N ALA A 11 -4.15 -35.15 31.81
CA ALA A 11 -5.48 -34.69 31.41
C ALA A 11 -5.82 -33.25 31.85
N SER A 12 -4.95 -32.57 32.61
CA SER A 12 -5.18 -31.19 33.08
C SER A 12 -4.18 -30.19 32.47
N ARG A 13 -4.00 -30.23 31.14
CA ARG A 13 -3.48 -29.06 30.42
C ARG A 13 -4.66 -28.42 29.69
N LYS A 14 -5.04 -27.22 30.10
CA LYS A 14 -5.82 -26.32 29.22
C LYS A 14 -5.04 -26.25 27.90
N MET A 15 -5.64 -26.76 26.82
CA MET A 15 -4.98 -26.78 25.52
C MET A 15 -4.66 -25.35 25.09
N SER A 16 -3.52 -25.17 24.43
CA SER A 16 -3.23 -23.90 23.76
C SER A 16 -4.24 -23.70 22.65
N ARG A 17 -4.66 -22.46 22.42
CA ARG A 17 -5.54 -22.08 21.30
C ARG A 17 -4.98 -22.54 19.95
N ILE A 18 -3.65 -22.66 19.83
CA ILE A 18 -2.98 -23.19 18.63
C ILE A 18 -3.25 -24.69 18.48
N ASP A 19 -3.17 -25.45 19.57
CA ASP A 19 -3.41 -26.89 19.58
C ASP A 19 -4.88 -27.20 19.30
N GLU A 20 -5.80 -26.38 19.84
CA GLU A 20 -7.23 -26.47 19.55
C GLU A 20 -7.52 -26.26 18.06
N LEU A 21 -6.93 -25.23 17.47
CA LEU A 21 -7.05 -24.95 16.03
C LEU A 21 -6.44 -26.07 15.19
N ALA A 22 -5.28 -26.61 15.59
CA ALA A 22 -4.63 -27.70 14.89
C ALA A 22 -5.48 -28.99 14.90
N MET A 23 -6.10 -29.30 16.04
CA MET A 23 -7.04 -30.43 16.15
C MET A 23 -8.30 -30.20 15.32
N ALA A 24 -8.87 -29.00 15.33
CA ALA A 24 -10.03 -28.65 14.50
C ALA A 24 -9.72 -28.75 12.99
N ILE A 25 -8.52 -28.33 12.56
CA ILE A 25 -8.07 -28.47 11.17
C ILE A 25 -7.91 -29.94 10.80
N LYS A 26 -7.35 -30.78 11.67
CA LYS A 26 -7.23 -32.23 11.45
C LYS A 26 -8.60 -32.92 11.39
N ALA A 27 -9.56 -32.48 12.18
CA ALA A 27 -10.92 -33.00 12.18
C ALA A 27 -11.74 -32.50 10.98
N SER A 28 -11.33 -31.42 10.31
CA SER A 28 -12.04 -30.87 9.15
C SER A 28 -11.85 -31.71 7.88
N GLY A 29 -12.94 -31.92 7.13
CA GLY A 29 -12.90 -32.64 5.86
C GLY A 29 -12.11 -31.90 4.76
N PHE A 30 -11.66 -32.65 3.75
CA PHE A 30 -10.90 -32.09 2.63
C PHE A 30 -11.79 -31.24 1.71
N ASN A 31 -11.60 -29.91 1.73
CA ASN A 31 -12.23 -29.01 0.76
C ASN A 31 -11.21 -28.54 -0.30
N ALA A 32 -11.31 -29.10 -1.51
CA ALA A 32 -10.40 -28.83 -2.61
C ALA A 32 -10.35 -27.34 -3.00
N ARG A 33 -11.51 -26.68 -3.08
CA ARG A 33 -11.63 -25.28 -3.53
C ARG A 33 -11.00 -24.32 -2.52
N ALA A 34 -11.23 -24.57 -1.23
CA ALA A 34 -10.65 -23.76 -0.16
C ALA A 34 -9.11 -23.90 -0.12
N LYS A 35 -8.60 -25.13 -0.26
CA LYS A 35 -7.15 -25.40 -0.28
C LYS A 35 -6.46 -24.79 -1.50
N LEU A 36 -7.07 -24.88 -2.68
CA LEU A 36 -6.54 -24.24 -3.88
C LEU A 36 -6.50 -22.70 -3.74
N ARG A 37 -7.56 -22.09 -3.21
CA ARG A 37 -7.58 -20.64 -2.95
C ARG A 37 -6.50 -20.23 -1.97
N LEU A 38 -6.34 -20.99 -0.88
CA LEU A 38 -5.29 -20.75 0.10
C LEU A 38 -3.91 -20.84 -0.56
N ALA A 39 -3.65 -21.89 -1.34
CA ALA A 39 -2.39 -22.08 -2.07
C ALA A 39 -2.07 -20.89 -2.98
N MET A 40 -3.03 -20.43 -3.78
CA MET A 40 -2.86 -19.25 -4.66
C MET A 40 -2.55 -17.98 -3.86
N VAL A 41 -3.23 -17.76 -2.73
CA VAL A 41 -2.99 -16.60 -1.85
C VAL A 41 -1.61 -16.69 -1.21
N THR A 42 -1.19 -17.84 -0.72
CA THR A 42 0.15 -18.04 -0.15
C THR A 42 1.26 -17.81 -1.17
N VAL A 43 1.10 -18.29 -2.41
CA VAL A 43 2.09 -18.04 -3.49
C VAL A 43 2.15 -16.54 -3.81
N ARG A 44 1.00 -15.87 -3.94
CA ARG A 44 0.95 -14.41 -4.16
C ARG A 44 1.60 -13.64 -3.01
N ALA A 45 1.34 -14.04 -1.76
CA ALA A 45 1.94 -13.44 -0.58
C ALA A 45 3.46 -13.64 -0.57
N ALA A 46 3.95 -14.86 -0.84
CA ALA A 46 5.38 -15.16 -0.92
C ALA A 46 6.08 -14.36 -2.03
N VAL A 47 5.46 -14.23 -3.22
CA VAL A 47 5.99 -13.41 -4.30
C VAL A 47 6.04 -11.93 -3.90
N ARG A 48 5.03 -11.41 -3.20
CA ARG A 48 5.04 -10.03 -2.70
C ARG A 48 6.11 -9.82 -1.62
N LEU A 49 6.26 -10.75 -0.67
CA LEU A 49 7.32 -10.73 0.35
C LEU A 49 8.71 -10.80 -0.28
N ARG A 50 8.91 -11.59 -1.33
CA ARG A 50 10.19 -11.63 -2.07
C ARG A 50 10.49 -10.33 -2.81
N ARG A 51 9.46 -9.62 -3.28
CA ARG A 51 9.60 -8.33 -3.98
C ARG A 51 9.65 -7.13 -3.03
N LEU A 52 9.18 -7.27 -1.80
CA LEU A 52 9.14 -6.20 -0.79
C LEU A 52 10.51 -5.54 -0.53
N PRO A 53 11.64 -6.27 -0.39
CA PRO A 53 12.96 -5.66 -0.24
C PRO A 53 13.33 -4.76 -1.43
N HIS A 54 12.92 -5.15 -2.65
CA HIS A 54 13.26 -4.46 -3.89
C HIS A 54 12.33 -3.28 -4.20
N THR A 55 11.09 -3.28 -3.69
CA THR A 55 10.06 -2.28 -4.05
C THR A 55 9.75 -1.29 -2.92
N SER A 56 9.81 -1.70 -1.65
CA SER A 56 9.39 -0.85 -0.52
C SER A 56 10.54 -0.40 0.36
N ALA A 57 11.66 -1.12 0.36
CA ALA A 57 12.83 -0.84 1.20
C ALA A 57 14.09 -0.44 0.41
N ARG A 58 13.97 -0.14 -0.89
CA ARG A 58 15.05 0.54 -1.60
C ARG A 58 15.15 1.93 -1.00
N ALA A 59 16.08 2.10 -0.07
CA ALA A 59 16.50 3.41 0.40
C ALA A 59 16.62 4.31 -0.83
N VAL A 60 15.91 5.43 -0.80
CA VAL A 60 15.95 6.46 -1.83
C VAL A 60 17.43 6.76 -2.09
N PRO A 61 17.99 6.40 -3.26
CA PRO A 61 19.40 6.67 -3.52
C PRO A 61 19.58 8.19 -3.49
N LEU A 62 20.32 8.68 -2.48
CA LEU A 62 20.43 10.12 -2.20
C LEU A 62 20.99 10.89 -3.41
N CYS A 63 21.94 10.29 -4.14
CA CYS A 63 22.50 10.88 -5.35
C CYS A 63 21.45 11.11 -6.43
N ASP A 64 20.57 10.15 -6.68
CA ASP A 64 19.51 10.28 -7.69
C ASP A 64 18.41 11.24 -7.21
N ALA A 65 18.10 11.22 -5.91
CA ALA A 65 17.14 12.13 -5.30
C ALA A 65 17.60 13.60 -5.37
N LEU A 66 18.91 13.85 -5.23
CA LEU A 66 19.49 15.18 -5.37
C LEU A 66 19.52 15.63 -6.83
N ARG A 67 19.81 14.71 -7.77
CA ARG A 67 19.91 15.02 -9.19
C ARG A 67 18.55 15.28 -9.84
N ASP A 68 17.59 14.40 -9.61
CA ASP A 68 16.22 14.53 -10.11
C ASP A 68 15.21 13.94 -9.11
N PRO A 69 14.71 14.75 -8.16
CA PRO A 69 13.76 14.28 -7.15
C PRO A 69 12.40 13.88 -7.73
N TYR A 70 12.06 14.33 -8.94
CA TYR A 70 10.77 14.02 -9.56
C TYR A 70 10.75 12.64 -10.21
N THR A 71 11.89 12.03 -10.55
CA THR A 71 11.95 10.64 -11.05
C THR A 71 11.37 9.63 -10.05
N MET A 72 11.57 9.87 -8.76
CA MET A 72 11.06 9.02 -7.70
C MET A 72 9.63 9.36 -7.31
N ARG A 73 8.73 8.39 -7.49
CA ARG A 73 7.30 8.55 -7.16
C ARG A 73 7.05 8.95 -5.70
N ALA A 74 7.88 8.47 -4.77
CA ALA A 74 7.75 8.79 -3.35
C ALA A 74 8.05 10.27 -3.07
N LEU A 75 9.19 10.76 -3.56
CA LEU A 75 9.60 12.16 -3.45
C LEU A 75 8.63 13.08 -4.16
N ARG A 76 8.26 12.77 -5.41
CA ARG A 76 7.24 13.50 -6.18
C ARG A 76 5.95 13.69 -5.40
N LYS A 77 5.40 12.62 -4.79
CA LYS A 77 4.16 12.72 -3.98
C LYS A 77 4.30 13.65 -2.77
N VAL A 78 5.46 13.64 -2.10
CA VAL A 78 5.72 14.51 -0.95
C VAL A 78 5.81 15.96 -1.41
N ILE A 79 6.59 16.22 -2.47
CA ILE A 79 6.79 17.56 -3.04
C ILE A 79 5.46 18.13 -3.53
N ASP A 80 4.74 17.39 -4.39
CA ASP A 80 3.45 17.80 -4.95
C ASP A 80 2.40 18.00 -3.84
N GLY A 81 2.40 17.14 -2.83
CA GLY A 81 1.50 17.23 -1.68
C GLY A 81 1.78 18.43 -0.78
N CYS A 82 3.04 18.85 -0.65
CA CYS A 82 3.42 20.08 0.05
C CYS A 82 3.05 21.31 -0.78
N ALA A 83 3.39 21.34 -2.07
CA ALA A 83 3.03 22.43 -2.98
C ALA A 83 1.51 22.65 -3.04
N PHE A 84 0.72 21.57 -3.13
CA PHE A 84 -0.73 21.65 -3.12
C PHE A 84 -1.30 22.12 -1.78
N ARG A 85 -0.67 21.84 -0.64
CA ARG A 85 -1.12 22.37 0.65
C ARG A 85 -0.95 23.89 0.75
N VAL A 86 0.14 24.42 0.18
CA VAL A 86 0.42 25.86 0.17
C VAL A 86 -0.44 26.57 -0.87
N TYR A 87 -0.39 26.12 -2.12
CA TYR A 87 -1.00 26.82 -3.26
C TYR A 87 -2.35 26.24 -3.71
N GLY A 88 -2.86 25.21 -3.04
CA GLY A 88 -4.12 24.56 -3.41
C GLY A 88 -5.31 25.51 -3.37
N HIS A 89 -5.24 26.58 -2.57
CA HIS A 89 -6.26 27.63 -2.56
C HIS A 89 -6.32 28.46 -3.84
N TRP A 90 -5.25 28.49 -4.64
CA TRP A 90 -5.23 29.08 -5.98
C TRP A 90 -5.86 28.16 -7.03
N VAL A 91 -6.03 26.88 -6.70
CA VAL A 91 -6.77 25.91 -7.52
C VAL A 91 -8.23 25.89 -7.04
N LYS A 92 -9.11 26.63 -7.72
CA LYS A 92 -10.55 26.59 -7.42
C LYS A 92 -11.12 25.20 -7.81
N LYS A 93 -12.31 24.86 -7.28
CA LYS A 93 -13.07 23.66 -7.70
C LYS A 93 -14.05 24.07 -8.79
N GLY A 94 -13.72 23.80 -10.06
CA GLY A 94 -14.61 23.98 -11.21
C GLY A 94 -14.26 23.00 -12.34
N GLU A 95 -15.23 22.69 -13.20
CA GLU A 95 -14.97 21.89 -14.41
C GLU A 95 -13.94 22.63 -15.29
N GLY A 96 -12.84 21.95 -15.61
CA GLY A 96 -11.72 22.51 -16.37
C GLY A 96 -10.48 22.93 -15.56
N GLN A 97 -10.51 22.83 -14.22
CA GLN A 97 -9.33 23.14 -13.40
C GLN A 97 -8.50 21.89 -13.08
N ASN A 98 -7.42 21.73 -13.85
CA ASN A 98 -6.47 20.64 -13.67
C ASN A 98 -5.46 21.02 -12.57
N ARG A 99 -5.25 20.16 -11.56
CA ARG A 99 -4.21 20.37 -10.53
C ARG A 99 -2.80 20.43 -11.15
N ALA A 100 -2.64 19.84 -12.33
CA ALA A 100 -1.44 19.92 -13.15
C ALA A 100 -1.09 21.35 -13.58
N ALA A 101 -2.08 22.25 -13.67
CA ALA A 101 -1.86 23.66 -14.04
C ALA A 101 -0.99 24.43 -13.05
N LEU A 102 -0.81 23.91 -11.82
CA LEU A 102 0.12 24.46 -10.83
C LEU A 102 1.60 24.25 -11.23
N PHE A 103 1.86 23.27 -12.09
CA PHE A 103 3.21 22.81 -12.47
C PHE A 103 3.49 23.00 -13.98
N GLU A 104 2.57 23.61 -14.72
CA GLU A 104 2.75 23.92 -16.14
C GLU A 104 3.73 25.08 -16.31
N ASN A 105 4.89 24.83 -16.91
CA ASN A 105 5.89 25.86 -17.23
C ASN A 105 5.75 26.41 -18.67
N MET A 106 4.79 25.91 -19.45
CA MET A 106 4.57 26.37 -20.82
C MET A 106 3.56 27.52 -20.86
N PRO A 107 3.78 28.56 -21.69
CA PRO A 107 2.82 29.63 -21.84
C PRO A 107 1.49 29.08 -22.37
N LYS A 108 0.37 29.46 -21.75
CA LYS A 108 -0.99 29.01 -22.10
C LYS A 108 -1.49 29.69 -23.38
N THR A 109 -0.81 29.45 -24.50
CA THR A 109 -1.12 30.02 -25.82
C THR A 109 -2.53 29.67 -26.32
N GLU A 110 -3.02 28.47 -26.00
CA GLU A 110 -4.40 28.02 -26.30
C GLU A 110 -5.46 28.92 -25.65
N LEU A 111 -5.22 29.36 -24.41
CA LEU A 111 -6.11 30.27 -23.67
C LEU A 111 -6.13 31.67 -24.29
N LYS A 112 -4.98 32.10 -24.82
CA LYS A 112 -4.87 33.38 -25.54
C LYS A 112 -5.66 33.33 -26.86
N SER A 113 -5.57 32.21 -27.59
CA SER A 113 -6.34 31.98 -28.82
C SER A 113 -7.85 32.00 -28.56
N LEU A 114 -8.32 31.26 -27.55
CA LEU A 114 -9.73 31.24 -27.14
C LEU A 114 -10.24 32.62 -26.71
N TYR A 115 -9.45 33.38 -25.97
CA TYR A 115 -9.85 34.73 -25.55
C TYR A 115 -10.00 35.67 -26.76
N VAL A 116 -9.01 35.66 -27.67
CA VAL A 116 -9.03 36.48 -28.89
C VAL A 116 -10.22 36.12 -29.78
N SER A 117 -10.52 34.83 -29.96
CA SER A 117 -11.66 34.39 -30.79
C SER A 117 -13.04 34.76 -30.22
N ASN A 118 -13.16 34.83 -28.89
CA ASN A 118 -14.41 35.27 -28.23
C ASN A 118 -14.57 36.79 -28.24
N LEU A 119 -13.48 37.55 -28.29
CA LEU A 119 -13.50 39.01 -28.35
C LEU A 119 -13.75 39.55 -29.77
N SER A 120 -13.48 38.73 -30.79
CA SER A 120 -13.74 39.03 -32.20
C SER A 120 -15.17 38.68 -32.66
N ARG A 121 -16.09 38.47 -31.71
CA ARG A 121 -17.50 38.14 -31.95
C ARG A 121 -18.38 39.25 -31.39
#